data_AF-A0A7Y2PAG1-F1
#
_entry.id   AF-A0A7Y2PAG1-F1
#
_cell.length_a   1.000
_cell.length_b   1.000
_cell.length_c   1.000
_cell.angle_alpha   90.00
_cell.angle_beta   90.00
_cell.angle_gamma   90.00
#
_symmetry.space_group_name_H-M   'P 1'
#
loop_
_entity.id
_entity.type
_entity.pdbx_description
1 polymer ?
#
loop_
_entity_poly.entity_id
_entity_poly.type
_entity_poly.pdbx_seq_one_letter_code
_entity_poly.pdbx_strand_id
1 'polypeptide(L)'
;SQGCSITGGAVYRGGAYPGMVGIYFYADFCSGRVWGLSRVGSAWENNLLLTLPYSVSSIGEDEAGNLFATDHSGGAVYEIIETNNPPLPPALVSPQDGQAGLPTSVTFRWEPSVDPDGDPVTYLFFLDTDPSFAGTVPVPVPGSSGQTAPQRGANTRPGILVAGIALSACLRRQRRLRALAGLLILSGALATWAGPGCGGGGGSGSSQPASPSNTIAHTESGLAPNTTHYWKVVAEDGVGSSDSGTRNFSTGPPTPP
;
A
#
# COMPACT_ATOMS: atom_id res chain seq x y z
N SER A 1 13.13 26.78 -19.63
CA SER A 1 12.42 25.88 -20.56
C SER A 1 12.14 24.57 -19.86
N GLN A 2 10.93 23.99 -19.97
CA GLN A 2 10.56 22.69 -19.35
C GLN A 2 10.89 21.47 -20.24
N GLY A 3 11.46 21.68 -21.43
CA GLY A 3 11.88 20.63 -22.37
C GLY A 3 12.55 21.23 -23.60
N CYS A 4 13.00 20.38 -24.52
CA CYS A 4 13.58 20.78 -25.80
C CYS A 4 12.88 20.10 -27.01
N SER A 5 12.39 18.87 -26.85
CA SER A 5 11.93 18.03 -27.95
C SER A 5 11.08 16.88 -27.42
N ILE A 6 9.77 16.97 -27.64
CA ILE A 6 8.85 15.87 -27.32
C ILE A 6 8.97 14.78 -28.38
N THR A 7 9.25 13.54 -27.97
CA THR A 7 9.56 12.42 -28.88
C THR A 7 8.35 11.57 -29.27
N GLY A 8 7.16 11.97 -28.81
CA GLY A 8 5.92 11.24 -29.01
C GLY A 8 5.49 10.49 -27.76
N GLY A 9 4.48 9.65 -27.91
CA GLY A 9 3.82 9.02 -26.78
C GLY A 9 2.79 7.98 -27.18
N ALA A 10 2.27 7.28 -26.17
CA ALA A 10 1.24 6.28 -26.32
C ALA A 10 0.27 6.31 -25.13
N VAL A 11 -0.97 5.89 -25.33
CA VAL A 11 -1.94 5.72 -24.24
C VAL A 11 -1.81 4.31 -23.70
N TYR A 12 -1.67 4.14 -22.39
CA TYR A 12 -1.59 2.79 -21.80
C TYR A 12 -2.95 2.07 -21.88
N ARG A 13 -2.94 0.83 -22.36
CA ARG A 13 -4.13 -0.04 -22.51
C ARG A 13 -3.96 -1.43 -21.91
N GLY A 14 -2.81 -1.69 -21.27
CA GLY A 14 -2.52 -2.98 -20.69
C GLY A 14 -3.40 -3.30 -19.49
N GLY A 15 -3.47 -4.59 -19.17
CA GLY A 15 -4.11 -5.07 -17.94
C GLY A 15 -3.14 -5.24 -16.77
N ALA A 16 -1.83 -5.09 -17.00
CA ALA A 16 -0.81 -5.33 -15.99
C ALA A 16 -0.73 -4.21 -14.93
N TYR A 17 -1.00 -2.96 -15.34
CA TYR A 17 -0.91 -1.76 -14.50
C TYR A 17 -2.22 -0.96 -14.59
N PRO A 18 -3.26 -1.35 -13.84
CA PRO A 18 -4.58 -0.73 -13.93
C PRO A 18 -4.58 0.78 -13.68
N GLY A 19 -3.70 1.30 -12.82
CA GLY A 19 -3.62 2.75 -12.52
C GLY A 19 -3.05 3.57 -13.68
N MET A 20 -2.40 2.92 -14.66
CA MET A 20 -1.92 3.58 -15.88
C MET A 20 -3.00 3.68 -16.97
N VAL A 21 -4.10 2.92 -16.90
CA VAL A 21 -5.09 2.78 -17.98
C VAL A 21 -5.68 4.13 -18.40
N GLY A 22 -5.56 4.44 -19.69
CA GLY A 22 -6.11 5.65 -20.29
C GLY A 22 -5.23 6.90 -20.16
N ILE A 23 -4.10 6.83 -19.47
CA ILE A 23 -3.12 7.92 -19.41
C ILE A 23 -2.30 7.94 -20.71
N TYR A 24 -2.16 9.12 -21.33
CA TYR A 24 -1.24 9.34 -22.44
C TYR A 24 0.15 9.69 -21.92
N PHE A 25 1.11 8.79 -22.15
CA PHE A 25 2.50 8.93 -21.76
C PHE A 25 3.30 9.56 -22.90
N TYR A 26 4.04 10.62 -22.61
CA TYR A 26 4.93 11.24 -23.60
C TYR A 26 6.23 11.74 -22.95
N ALA A 27 7.32 11.71 -23.71
CA ALA A 27 8.65 12.01 -23.17
C ALA A 27 9.31 13.21 -23.84
N ASP A 28 10.20 13.87 -23.11
CA ASP A 28 11.13 14.87 -23.63
C ASP A 28 12.53 14.26 -23.80
N PHE A 29 13.08 14.35 -25.01
CA PHE A 29 14.37 13.76 -25.38
C PHE A 29 15.53 14.27 -24.53
N CYS A 30 15.62 15.59 -24.31
CA CYS A 30 16.79 16.19 -23.65
C CYS A 30 16.80 15.95 -22.15
N SER A 31 15.63 15.95 -21.51
CA SER A 31 15.53 15.89 -20.05
C SER A 31 15.20 14.51 -19.51
N GLY A 32 14.80 13.57 -20.38
CA GLY A 32 14.31 12.26 -19.95
C GLY A 32 13.02 12.33 -19.12
N ARG A 33 12.36 13.50 -19.05
CA ARG A 33 11.09 13.66 -18.36
C ARG A 33 9.98 12.96 -19.14
N VAL A 34 9.23 12.11 -18.46
CA VAL A 34 8.04 11.46 -18.98
C VAL A 34 6.81 12.00 -18.24
N TRP A 35 5.87 12.47 -19.03
CA TRP A 35 4.65 13.12 -18.59
C TRP A 35 3.44 12.22 -18.85
N GLY A 36 2.43 12.38 -18.01
CA GLY A 36 1.13 11.75 -18.12
C GLY A 36 0.07 12.81 -18.36
N LEU A 37 -0.64 12.69 -19.47
CA LEU A 37 -1.80 13.48 -19.78
C LEU A 37 -3.05 12.62 -19.59
N SER A 38 -3.91 12.99 -18.66
CA SER A 38 -5.18 12.30 -18.41
C SER A 38 -6.33 13.29 -18.27
N ARG A 39 -7.56 12.79 -18.37
CA ARG A 39 -8.77 13.61 -18.24
C ARG A 39 -9.38 13.44 -16.85
N VAL A 40 -9.44 14.53 -16.10
CA VAL A 40 -10.10 14.58 -14.77
C VAL A 40 -11.38 15.40 -14.89
N GLY A 41 -12.51 14.70 -14.89
CA GLY A 41 -13.82 15.29 -15.18
C GLY A 41 -13.86 15.88 -16.60
N SER A 42 -14.03 17.19 -16.70
CA SER A 42 -14.00 17.91 -17.99
C SER A 42 -12.64 18.47 -18.36
N ALA A 43 -11.65 18.45 -17.46
CA ALA A 43 -10.34 19.07 -17.64
C ALA A 43 -9.27 18.05 -18.05
N TRP A 44 -8.23 18.52 -18.73
CA TRP A 44 -7.00 17.75 -18.95
C TRP A 44 -5.99 18.13 -17.87
N GLU A 45 -5.41 17.11 -17.24
CA GLU A 45 -4.33 17.27 -16.28
C GLU A 45 -3.04 16.70 -16.84
N ASN A 46 -1.96 17.46 -16.70
CA ASN A 46 -0.64 17.09 -17.17
C ASN A 46 0.32 16.98 -15.97
N ASN A 47 0.73 15.76 -15.65
CA ASN A 47 1.56 15.46 -14.48
C ASN A 47 2.91 14.91 -14.93
N LEU A 48 3.99 15.35 -14.28
CA LEU A 48 5.29 14.72 -14.45
C LEU A 48 5.26 13.40 -13.68
N LEU A 49 5.45 12.28 -14.39
CA LEU A 49 5.32 10.95 -13.80
C LEU A 49 6.69 10.39 -13.38
N LEU A 50 7.70 10.56 -14.24
CA LEU A 50 9.06 10.13 -13.96
C LEU A 50 10.09 11.01 -14.69
N THR A 51 11.30 11.06 -14.15
CA THR A 51 12.46 11.65 -14.81
C THR A 51 13.53 10.60 -14.95
N LEU A 52 13.89 10.30 -16.19
CA LEU A 52 14.85 9.27 -16.53
C LEU A 52 16.22 9.87 -16.79
N PRO A 53 17.31 9.16 -16.46
CA PRO A 53 18.67 9.55 -16.86
C PRO A 53 18.96 9.20 -18.33
N TYR A 54 17.92 9.00 -19.16
CA TYR A 54 18.01 8.44 -20.52
C TYR A 54 17.51 9.43 -21.57
N SER A 55 18.03 9.31 -22.80
CA SER A 55 17.57 10.09 -23.95
C SER A 55 16.41 9.36 -24.62
N VAL A 56 15.19 9.55 -24.10
CA VAL A 56 14.02 8.78 -24.55
C VAL A 56 13.62 9.17 -25.97
N SER A 57 13.93 8.32 -26.96
CA SER A 57 13.65 8.57 -28.38
C SER A 57 12.25 8.19 -28.83
N SER A 58 11.58 7.27 -28.14
CA SER A 58 10.20 6.89 -28.42
C SER A 58 9.58 6.15 -27.25
N ILE A 59 8.25 6.19 -27.19
CA ILE A 59 7.42 5.30 -26.37
C ILE A 59 6.56 4.49 -27.33
N GLY A 60 6.55 3.17 -27.18
CA GLY A 60 5.75 2.22 -27.95
C GLY A 60 4.98 1.27 -27.04
N GLU A 61 4.08 0.48 -27.64
CA GLU A 61 3.28 -0.52 -26.93
C GLU A 61 3.51 -1.93 -27.50
N ASP A 62 3.33 -2.97 -26.68
CA ASP A 62 3.25 -4.36 -27.14
C ASP A 62 1.80 -4.78 -27.49
N GLU A 63 1.62 -6.04 -27.90
CA GLU A 63 0.29 -6.60 -28.25
C GLU A 63 -0.67 -6.66 -27.04
N ALA A 64 -0.14 -6.64 -25.82
CA ALA A 64 -0.93 -6.64 -24.59
C ALA A 64 -1.26 -5.22 -24.11
N GLY A 65 -0.74 -4.16 -24.76
CA GLY A 65 -0.95 -2.77 -24.39
C GLY A 65 -0.01 -2.24 -23.29
N ASN A 66 1.06 -2.98 -22.96
CA ASN A 66 2.10 -2.52 -22.04
C ASN A 66 3.03 -1.55 -22.76
N LEU A 67 3.53 -0.54 -22.05
CA LEU A 67 4.34 0.53 -22.64
C LEU A 67 5.84 0.31 -22.46
N PHE A 68 6.60 0.69 -23.47
CA PHE A 68 8.05 0.58 -23.51
C PHE A 68 8.68 1.90 -23.98
N ALA A 69 9.73 2.35 -23.31
CA ALA A 69 10.55 3.50 -23.68
C ALA A 69 11.87 3.05 -24.32
N THR A 70 12.28 3.70 -25.42
CA THR A 70 13.57 3.46 -26.06
C THR A 70 14.60 4.49 -25.64
N ASP A 71 15.77 4.03 -25.17
CA ASP A 71 16.91 4.90 -24.87
C ASP A 71 17.83 4.99 -26.10
N HIS A 72 17.86 6.16 -26.73
CA HIS A 72 18.70 6.43 -27.89
C HIS A 72 20.19 6.35 -27.57
N SER A 73 20.59 6.77 -26.37
CA SER A 73 22.01 6.85 -25.99
C SER A 73 22.54 5.50 -25.53
N GLY A 74 21.76 4.74 -24.76
CA GLY A 74 22.14 3.43 -24.22
C GLY A 74 21.77 2.23 -25.09
N GLY A 75 20.91 2.40 -26.12
CA GLY A 75 20.52 1.34 -27.04
C GLY A 75 19.63 0.25 -26.42
N ALA A 76 18.94 0.58 -25.33
CA ALA A 76 18.07 -0.34 -24.60
C ALA A 76 16.59 0.03 -24.74
N VAL A 77 15.73 -0.96 -24.48
CA VAL A 77 14.28 -0.80 -24.39
C VAL A 77 13.87 -1.16 -22.97
N TYR A 78 13.12 -0.27 -22.33
CA TYR A 78 12.67 -0.42 -20.96
C TYR A 78 11.15 -0.46 -20.91
N GLU A 79 10.60 -1.35 -20.10
CA GLU A 79 9.16 -1.36 -19.83
C GLU A 79 8.81 -0.26 -18.81
N ILE A 80 7.76 0.51 -19.08
CA ILE A 80 7.19 1.47 -18.14
C ILE A 80 6.22 0.72 -17.23
N ILE A 81 6.55 0.65 -15.95
CA ILE A 81 5.79 -0.12 -14.96
C ILE A 81 5.23 0.80 -13.87
N GLU A 82 4.09 0.43 -13.32
CA GLU A 82 3.57 0.98 -12.07
C GLU A 82 4.27 0.29 -10.89
N THR A 83 4.81 1.06 -9.93
CA THR A 83 5.30 0.52 -8.66
C THR A 83 4.23 0.71 -7.61
N ASN A 84 3.88 -0.40 -6.97
CA ASN A 84 2.89 -0.47 -5.91
C ASN A 84 3.57 -0.35 -4.55
N ASN A 85 3.18 0.64 -3.77
CA ASN A 85 3.48 0.77 -2.36
C ASN A 85 2.33 0.10 -1.60
N PRO A 86 2.57 -1.02 -0.89
CA PRO A 86 1.50 -1.71 -0.19
C PRO A 86 0.82 -0.80 0.85
N PRO A 87 -0.43 -1.10 1.22
CA PRO A 87 -1.17 -0.31 2.19
C PRO A 87 -0.44 -0.25 3.52
N LEU A 88 -0.66 0.81 4.31
CA LEU A 88 -0.10 0.88 5.66
C LEU A 88 -0.66 -0.25 6.55
N PRO A 89 0.17 -0.85 7.44
CA PRO A 89 -0.29 -1.85 8.40
C PRO A 89 -1.52 -1.37 9.19
N PRO A 90 -2.60 -2.18 9.30
CA PRO A 90 -3.77 -1.80 10.07
C PRO A 90 -3.45 -1.58 11.55
N ALA A 91 -3.93 -0.47 12.11
CA ALA A 91 -3.78 -0.21 13.54
C ALA A 91 -4.88 -0.93 14.35
N LEU A 92 -4.52 -1.97 15.10
CA LEU A 92 -5.45 -2.74 15.90
C LEU A 92 -5.93 -1.97 17.14
N VAL A 93 -7.25 -1.89 17.34
CA VAL A 93 -7.89 -1.12 18.41
C VAL A 93 -8.41 -2.03 19.52
N SER A 94 -9.11 -3.12 19.20
CA SER A 94 -9.61 -4.08 20.19
C SER A 94 -9.73 -5.49 19.64
N PRO A 95 -9.55 -6.54 20.46
CA PRO A 95 -9.10 -6.51 21.84
C PRO A 95 -7.64 -6.00 21.99
N GLN A 96 -7.29 -5.57 23.21
CA GLN A 96 -5.91 -5.17 23.52
C GLN A 96 -4.99 -6.40 23.50
N ASP A 97 -3.71 -6.20 23.20
CA ASP A 97 -2.75 -7.30 23.22
C ASP A 97 -2.59 -7.86 24.64
N GLY A 98 -2.73 -9.18 24.78
CA GLY A 98 -2.75 -9.88 26.07
C GLY A 98 -4.04 -9.72 26.88
N GLN A 99 -5.12 -9.18 26.30
CA GLN A 99 -6.40 -9.01 27.03
C GLN A 99 -6.97 -10.37 27.46
N ALA A 100 -7.34 -10.50 28.73
CA ALA A 100 -7.83 -11.76 29.31
C ALA A 100 -9.30 -11.69 29.75
N GLY A 101 -9.93 -12.85 29.89
CA GLY A 101 -11.29 -12.98 30.42
C GLY A 101 -12.38 -12.53 29.46
N LEU A 102 -12.12 -12.54 28.16
CA LEU A 102 -13.12 -12.15 27.16
C LEU A 102 -14.22 -13.22 27.02
N PRO A 103 -15.46 -12.82 26.65
CA PRO A 103 -16.49 -13.78 26.29
C PRO A 103 -16.09 -14.60 25.06
N THR A 104 -16.82 -15.69 24.78
CA THR A 104 -16.62 -16.52 23.59
C THR A 104 -17.17 -15.91 22.30
N SER A 105 -17.72 -14.69 22.38
CA SER A 105 -18.11 -13.85 21.25
C SER A 105 -17.38 -12.52 21.36
N VAL A 106 -16.45 -12.26 20.46
CA VAL A 106 -15.53 -11.12 20.53
C VAL A 106 -15.67 -10.26 19.27
N THR A 107 -15.85 -8.95 19.47
CA THR A 107 -15.79 -7.97 18.38
C THR A 107 -14.38 -7.38 18.29
N PHE A 108 -13.73 -7.68 17.17
CA PHE A 108 -12.44 -7.14 16.76
C PHE A 108 -12.64 -5.78 16.09
N ARG A 109 -11.76 -4.83 16.38
CA ARG A 109 -11.77 -3.49 15.80
C ARG A 109 -10.37 -3.04 15.42
N TRP A 110 -10.28 -2.37 14.28
CA TRP A 110 -9.05 -1.74 13.80
C TRP A 110 -9.38 -0.44 13.05
N GLU A 111 -8.39 0.42 12.89
CA GLU A 111 -8.48 1.61 12.06
C GLU A 111 -8.31 1.23 10.59
N PRO A 112 -9.09 1.84 9.66
CA PRO A 112 -8.85 1.67 8.24
C PRO A 112 -7.41 2.05 7.88
N SER A 113 -6.70 1.15 7.23
CA SER A 113 -5.44 1.38 6.54
C SER A 113 -5.63 2.38 5.40
N VAL A 114 -4.59 3.19 5.20
CA VAL A 114 -4.47 4.10 4.07
C VAL A 114 -3.43 3.52 3.12
N ASP A 115 -3.79 3.47 1.85
CA ASP A 115 -2.87 3.13 0.80
C ASP A 115 -2.09 4.37 0.33
N PRO A 116 -0.74 4.33 0.25
CA PRO A 116 0.05 5.47 -0.23
C PRO A 116 -0.25 5.87 -1.67
N ASP A 117 -0.61 4.89 -2.50
CA ASP A 117 -1.02 5.07 -3.90
C ASP A 117 -2.53 5.25 -4.03
N GLY A 118 -3.26 5.28 -2.91
CA GLY A 118 -4.69 5.58 -2.82
C GLY A 118 -5.59 4.52 -3.45
N ASP A 119 -5.07 3.31 -3.63
CA ASP A 119 -5.81 2.16 -4.08
C ASP A 119 -6.86 1.69 -3.05
N PRO A 120 -7.95 1.05 -3.49
CA PRO A 120 -8.99 0.56 -2.59
C PRO A 120 -8.46 -0.58 -1.72
N VAL A 121 -8.43 -0.35 -0.40
CA VAL A 121 -7.97 -1.36 0.57
C VAL A 121 -9.10 -2.31 0.97
N THR A 122 -8.80 -3.60 0.95
CA THR A 122 -9.62 -4.70 1.48
C THR A 122 -8.89 -5.41 2.61
N TYR A 123 -9.61 -6.20 3.43
CA TYR A 123 -9.03 -6.83 4.62
C TYR A 123 -9.30 -8.33 4.70
N LEU A 124 -8.27 -9.06 5.09
CA LEU A 124 -8.32 -10.46 5.51
C LEU A 124 -8.11 -10.56 7.01
N PHE A 125 -9.05 -11.21 7.69
CA PHE A 125 -9.01 -11.46 9.13
C PHE A 125 -8.46 -12.86 9.41
N PHE A 126 -7.50 -12.95 10.32
CA PHE A 126 -6.90 -14.20 10.77
C PHE A 126 -7.17 -14.39 12.26
N LEU A 127 -7.58 -15.60 12.64
CA LEU A 127 -7.77 -16.02 14.01
C LEU A 127 -7.42 -17.49 14.14
N ASP A 128 -6.55 -17.82 15.10
CA ASP A 128 -6.17 -19.20 15.41
C ASP A 128 -5.72 -19.31 16.88
N THR A 129 -5.52 -20.54 17.35
CA THR A 129 -4.84 -20.85 18.61
C THR A 129 -3.32 -21.03 18.43
N ASP A 130 -2.84 -21.15 17.19
CA ASP A 130 -1.41 -21.15 16.84
C ASP A 130 -0.97 -19.75 16.34
N PRO A 131 0.03 -19.10 16.97
CA PRO A 131 0.50 -17.77 16.55
C PRO A 131 1.16 -17.73 15.16
N SER A 132 1.49 -18.88 14.57
CA SER A 132 2.03 -18.98 13.21
C SER A 132 0.95 -18.87 12.13
N PHE A 133 -0.32 -19.09 12.48
CA PHE A 133 -1.45 -19.19 11.54
C PHE A 133 -1.22 -20.23 10.42
N ALA A 134 -0.40 -21.25 10.69
CA ALA A 134 -0.06 -22.27 9.70
C ALA A 134 -1.30 -23.10 9.34
N GLY A 135 -1.79 -22.93 8.11
CA GLY A 135 -2.98 -23.63 7.61
C GLY A 135 -4.30 -22.96 7.97
N THR A 136 -4.28 -21.80 8.66
CA THR A 136 -5.48 -20.99 8.90
C THR A 136 -6.00 -20.45 7.57
N VAL A 137 -7.31 -20.60 7.32
CA VAL A 137 -7.98 -19.96 6.18
C VAL A 137 -8.45 -18.58 6.62
N PRO A 138 -7.94 -17.48 6.04
CA PRO A 138 -8.39 -16.15 6.40
C PRO A 138 -9.83 -15.89 5.99
N VAL A 139 -10.50 -15.02 6.73
CA VAL A 139 -11.88 -14.59 6.48
C VAL A 139 -11.85 -13.20 5.83
N PRO A 140 -12.35 -13.04 4.58
CA PRO A 140 -12.52 -11.72 3.98
C PRO A 140 -13.53 -10.90 4.78
N VAL A 141 -13.21 -9.64 5.09
CA VAL A 141 -14.09 -8.75 5.85
C VAL A 141 -14.99 -7.96 4.89
N PRO A 142 -16.31 -8.23 4.79
CA PRO A 142 -17.17 -7.60 3.80
C PRO A 142 -17.40 -6.11 4.05
N GLY A 143 -17.54 -5.32 2.97
CA GLY A 143 -17.87 -3.88 3.06
C GLY A 143 -16.77 -3.00 3.65
N SER A 144 -15.56 -3.55 3.78
CA SER A 144 -14.41 -2.91 4.41
C SER A 144 -13.60 -2.02 3.47
N SER A 145 -14.17 -1.57 2.34
CA SER A 145 -13.50 -0.62 1.44
C SER A 145 -13.22 0.68 2.21
N GLY A 146 -12.02 0.73 2.78
CA GLY A 146 -11.54 1.82 3.61
C GLY A 146 -11.32 3.04 2.72
N GLN A 147 -11.93 4.15 3.14
CA GLN A 147 -11.78 5.51 2.63
C GLN A 147 -10.63 5.74 1.61
N THR A 148 -11.02 6.19 0.41
CA THR A 148 -10.23 7.19 -0.31
C THR A 148 -9.90 8.31 0.67
N ALA A 149 -8.61 8.63 0.84
CA ALA A 149 -8.09 9.51 1.88
C ALA A 149 -8.99 10.76 2.15
N PRO A 150 -9.28 11.12 3.42
CA PRO A 150 -10.06 12.30 3.72
C PRO A 150 -9.29 13.55 3.26
N GLN A 151 -9.86 14.26 2.29
CA GLN A 151 -9.44 15.59 1.84
C GLN A 151 -9.49 16.59 3.01
N ARG A 152 -8.46 16.63 3.88
CA ARG A 152 -8.28 17.71 4.85
C ARG A 152 -7.61 18.89 4.17
N GLY A 153 -8.45 19.80 3.65
CA GLY A 153 -8.26 21.24 3.56
C GLY A 153 -6.83 21.78 3.40
N ALA A 154 -6.26 21.64 2.21
CA ALA A 154 -5.32 22.58 1.62
C ALA A 154 -5.24 22.31 0.12
N ASN A 155 -6.17 22.87 -0.66
CA ASN A 155 -6.05 23.21 -2.10
C ASN A 155 -5.42 22.17 -3.07
N THR A 156 -5.34 20.89 -2.71
CA THR A 156 -4.68 19.85 -3.50
C THR A 156 -5.77 18.86 -3.91
N ARG A 157 -6.33 19.13 -5.09
CA ARG A 157 -7.32 18.31 -5.80
C ARG A 157 -6.72 16.95 -6.15
N PRO A 158 -7.53 15.91 -6.46
CA PRO A 158 -7.02 14.57 -6.77
C PRO A 158 -6.25 14.62 -8.09
N GLY A 159 -5.00 15.05 -8.02
CA GLY A 159 -4.01 14.73 -9.01
C GLY A 159 -3.89 13.22 -9.01
N ILE A 160 -3.82 12.67 -10.22
CA ILE A 160 -3.49 11.28 -10.51
C ILE A 160 -2.61 10.72 -9.38
N LEU A 161 -3.10 9.71 -8.68
CA LEU A 161 -2.26 8.91 -7.80
C LEU A 161 -1.32 8.16 -8.74
N VAL A 162 -0.15 8.74 -8.95
CA VAL A 162 0.92 8.09 -9.70
C VAL A 162 1.59 7.16 -8.70
N ALA A 163 1.03 5.96 -8.55
CA ALA A 163 1.79 4.82 -8.07
C ALA A 163 3.13 4.84 -8.80
N GLY A 164 4.24 4.83 -8.05
CA GLY A 164 5.52 5.33 -8.55
C GLY A 164 5.90 4.67 -9.88
N ILE A 165 6.11 5.40 -10.96
CA ILE A 165 6.37 4.75 -12.24
C ILE A 165 7.88 4.47 -12.36
N ALA A 166 8.23 3.22 -12.69
CA ALA A 166 9.61 2.78 -12.83
C ALA A 166 9.88 2.18 -14.21
N LEU A 167 11.16 1.90 -14.50
CA LEU A 167 11.58 1.18 -15.68
C LEU A 167 12.12 -0.20 -15.31
N SER A 168 11.61 -1.25 -15.97
CA SER A 168 12.21 -2.58 -15.92
C SER A 168 13.04 -2.83 -17.18
N ALA A 169 14.30 -3.24 -17.01
CA ALA A 169 15.17 -3.54 -18.15
C ALA A 169 14.84 -4.93 -18.71
N CYS A 170 14.40 -5.01 -19.97
CA CYS A 170 14.15 -6.30 -20.63
C CYS A 170 15.48 -6.94 -21.06
N LEU A 171 16.20 -7.56 -20.11
CA LEU A 171 17.41 -8.33 -20.40
C LEU A 171 17.05 -9.68 -21.06
N ARG A 172 16.82 -9.69 -22.37
CA ARG A 172 16.77 -10.95 -23.14
C ARG A 172 18.18 -11.51 -23.36
N ARG A 173 18.69 -12.26 -22.38
CA ARG A 173 19.52 -13.46 -22.63
C ARG A 173 19.41 -14.47 -21.50
N GLN A 174 18.40 -15.33 -21.60
CA GLN A 174 18.22 -16.54 -20.79
C GLN A 174 19.48 -17.41 -20.82
N ARG A 175 20.17 -17.56 -19.69
CA ARG A 175 20.93 -18.78 -19.36
C ARG A 175 20.73 -19.12 -17.90
N ARG A 176 20.11 -20.28 -17.69
CA ARG A 176 19.86 -20.98 -16.43
C ARG A 176 21.11 -20.96 -15.54
N LEU A 177 20.97 -20.51 -14.29
CA LEU A 177 21.77 -21.03 -13.19
C LEU A 177 20.90 -21.16 -11.94
N ARG A 178 20.89 -22.40 -11.43
CA ARG A 178 20.29 -22.83 -10.17
C ARG A 178 21.30 -22.58 -9.05
N ALA A 179 20.76 -22.43 -7.82
CA ALA A 179 21.40 -22.68 -6.51
C ALA A 179 22.51 -21.69 -6.07
N LEU A 180 22.70 -21.30 -4.80
CA LEU A 180 22.20 -21.75 -3.48
C LEU A 180 22.62 -20.71 -2.40
N ALA A 181 21.90 -20.73 -1.26
CA ALA A 181 22.37 -20.52 0.14
C ALA A 181 22.80 -19.12 0.67
N GLY A 182 22.07 -18.65 1.70
CA GLY A 182 22.58 -18.71 3.08
C GLY A 182 23.19 -17.46 3.75
N LEU A 183 22.39 -16.85 4.66
CA LEU A 183 22.71 -16.51 6.07
C LEU A 183 23.87 -15.52 6.39
N LEU A 184 23.59 -14.36 7.04
CA LEU A 184 23.88 -14.07 8.47
C LEU A 184 23.68 -12.59 8.89
N ILE A 185 23.31 -12.47 10.16
CA ILE A 185 22.97 -11.31 11.00
C ILE A 185 24.19 -10.43 11.33
N LEU A 186 24.00 -9.11 11.51
CA LEU A 186 24.71 -8.38 12.57
C LEU A 186 23.88 -7.22 13.14
N SER A 187 23.86 -7.18 14.47
CA SER A 187 23.12 -6.30 15.37
C SER A 187 23.93 -5.10 15.85
N GLY A 188 23.24 -3.96 16.07
CA GLY A 188 23.39 -3.11 17.25
C GLY A 188 24.46 -2.00 17.23
N ALA A 189 24.03 -0.75 17.41
CA ALA A 189 24.43 0.09 18.55
C ALA A 189 23.75 1.47 18.52
N LEU A 190 23.22 1.86 19.69
CA LEU A 190 22.74 3.19 20.08
C LEU A 190 23.81 4.28 19.90
N ALA A 191 23.37 5.49 19.56
CA ALA A 191 23.86 6.73 20.19
C ALA A 191 22.79 7.83 20.11
N THR A 192 22.47 8.36 21.28
CA THR A 192 21.57 9.47 21.56
C THR A 192 22.24 10.82 21.26
N TRP A 193 21.47 11.84 20.86
CA TRP A 193 21.44 13.11 21.60
C TRP A 193 20.22 13.98 21.26
N ALA A 194 19.75 14.69 22.28
CA ALA A 194 18.56 15.52 22.30
C ALA A 194 18.88 16.98 21.92
N GLY A 195 17.86 17.68 21.41
CA GLY A 195 17.82 19.14 21.32
C GLY A 195 16.37 19.62 21.43
N PRO A 196 16.05 20.62 22.26
CA PRO A 196 14.68 20.88 22.74
C PRO A 196 13.91 21.87 21.85
N GLY A 197 12.62 21.61 21.66
CA GLY A 197 11.66 22.56 21.11
C GLY A 197 10.47 22.72 22.06
N CYS A 198 10.48 23.79 22.84
CA CYS A 198 9.38 24.16 23.73
C CYS A 198 8.23 24.81 22.93
N GLY A 199 6.99 24.58 23.36
CA GLY A 199 5.81 25.28 22.85
C GLY A 199 4.55 24.77 23.53
N GLY A 200 4.20 25.38 24.66
CA GLY A 200 3.00 25.07 25.44
C GLY A 200 1.78 25.91 25.05
N GLY A 201 0.60 25.40 25.39
CA GLY A 201 -0.67 26.12 25.36
C GLY A 201 -1.83 25.19 25.74
N GLY A 202 -2.37 25.34 26.95
CA GLY A 202 -3.33 24.45 27.59
C GLY A 202 -4.80 24.64 27.19
N GLY A 203 -5.63 23.69 27.62
CA GLY A 203 -7.08 23.72 27.53
C GLY A 203 -7.68 22.50 28.23
N SER A 204 -8.12 22.67 29.48
CA SER A 204 -8.76 21.66 30.31
C SER A 204 -10.19 21.41 29.84
N GLY A 205 -10.54 20.15 29.59
CA GLY A 205 -11.90 19.71 29.32
C GLY A 205 -12.01 18.21 29.55
N SER A 206 -12.57 17.84 30.70
CA SER A 206 -12.91 16.46 31.02
C SER A 206 -14.04 15.99 30.11
N SER A 207 -13.76 15.03 29.23
CA SER A 207 -14.77 14.24 28.54
C SER A 207 -14.22 12.84 28.28
N GLN A 208 -14.78 11.88 29.03
CA GLN A 208 -15.22 10.54 28.61
C GLN A 208 -14.65 10.05 27.25
N PRO A 209 -14.00 8.87 27.16
CA PRO A 209 -13.46 8.41 25.88
C PRO A 209 -14.58 8.24 24.87
N ALA A 210 -14.62 9.13 23.89
CA ALA A 210 -15.41 9.00 22.69
C ALA A 210 -14.90 7.78 21.91
N SER A 211 -15.81 6.90 21.47
CA SER A 211 -15.49 5.87 20.50
C SER A 211 -14.85 6.53 19.26
N PRO A 212 -13.68 6.07 18.77
CA PRO A 212 -13.11 6.64 17.55
C PRO A 212 -14.09 6.38 16.40
N SER A 213 -14.58 7.46 15.79
CA SER A 213 -15.74 7.49 14.90
C SER A 213 -15.46 6.97 13.49
N ASN A 214 -14.56 6.00 13.30
CA ASN A 214 -14.35 5.35 12.00
C ASN A 214 -13.57 4.02 12.03
N THR A 215 -13.83 3.13 13.01
CA THR A 215 -13.17 1.81 13.04
C THR A 215 -13.92 0.77 12.22
N ILE A 216 -13.19 -0.13 11.57
CA ILE A 216 -13.75 -1.36 11.00
C ILE A 216 -13.98 -2.36 12.13
N ALA A 217 -15.04 -3.15 12.03
CA ALA A 217 -15.38 -4.16 13.03
C ALA A 217 -15.67 -5.52 12.39
N HIS A 218 -15.20 -6.58 13.04
CA HIS A 218 -15.52 -7.96 12.71
C HIS A 218 -15.84 -8.71 14.00
N THR A 219 -16.88 -9.55 14.00
CA THR A 219 -17.29 -10.28 15.21
C THR A 219 -17.20 -11.76 14.96
N GLU A 220 -16.44 -12.46 15.81
CA GLU A 220 -16.34 -13.92 15.81
C GLU A 220 -17.04 -14.48 17.04
N SER A 221 -17.72 -15.62 16.88
CA SER A 221 -18.49 -16.25 17.95
C SER A 221 -18.20 -17.73 18.04
N GLY A 222 -18.41 -18.31 19.22
CA GLY A 222 -18.13 -19.74 19.43
C GLY A 222 -16.65 -20.05 19.68
N LEU A 223 -15.89 -19.06 20.14
CA LEU A 223 -14.50 -19.26 20.52
C LEU A 223 -14.39 -20.25 21.68
N ALA A 224 -13.36 -21.10 21.66
CA ALA A 224 -13.10 -22.02 22.76
C ALA A 224 -12.91 -21.23 24.07
N PRO A 225 -13.59 -21.57 25.18
CA PRO A 225 -13.43 -20.92 26.48
C PRO A 225 -12.07 -21.28 27.11
N ASN A 226 -11.61 -20.47 28.08
CA ASN A 226 -10.31 -20.67 28.76
C ASN A 226 -9.13 -20.92 27.80
N THR A 227 -9.15 -20.30 26.62
CA THR A 227 -8.18 -20.54 25.54
C THR A 227 -7.55 -19.24 25.12
N THR A 228 -6.24 -19.25 24.88
CA THR A 228 -5.52 -18.15 24.24
C THR A 228 -5.68 -18.25 22.73
N HIS A 229 -6.14 -17.16 22.13
CA HIS A 229 -6.29 -17.01 20.69
C HIS A 229 -5.35 -15.91 20.21
N TYR A 230 -4.85 -16.08 19.00
CA TYR A 230 -4.01 -15.15 18.27
C TYR A 230 -4.79 -14.63 17.08
N TRP A 231 -4.65 -13.34 16.79
CA TRP A 231 -5.34 -12.71 15.69
C TRP A 231 -4.48 -11.63 15.06
N LYS A 232 -4.77 -11.37 13.79
CA LYS A 232 -4.17 -10.28 13.01
C LYS A 232 -5.09 -9.91 11.86
N VAL A 233 -4.82 -8.75 11.27
CA VAL A 233 -5.52 -8.26 10.09
C VAL A 233 -4.48 -7.95 9.02
N VAL A 234 -4.72 -8.44 7.82
CA VAL A 234 -3.92 -8.10 6.63
C VAL A 234 -4.73 -7.15 5.78
N ALA A 235 -4.15 -6.01 5.43
CA ALA A 235 -4.67 -5.09 4.44
C ALA A 235 -4.09 -5.43 3.06
N GLU A 236 -4.94 -5.43 2.03
CA GLU A 236 -4.58 -5.77 0.65
C GLU A 236 -5.17 -4.75 -0.32
N ASP A 237 -4.39 -4.35 -1.34
CA ASP A 237 -4.78 -3.41 -2.41
C ASP A 237 -5.08 -4.14 -3.76
N GLY A 238 -4.87 -5.46 -3.81
CA GLY A 238 -4.99 -6.30 -5.01
C GLY A 238 -3.66 -6.63 -5.69
N VAL A 239 -2.56 -5.98 -5.30
CA VAL A 239 -1.20 -6.16 -5.80
C VAL A 239 -0.23 -6.46 -4.65
N GLY A 240 -0.23 -5.64 -3.60
CA GLY A 240 0.52 -5.72 -2.37
C GLY A 240 -0.34 -5.92 -1.13
N SER A 241 0.33 -6.16 0.00
CA SER A 241 -0.32 -6.31 1.30
C SER A 241 0.59 -5.90 2.46
N SER A 242 -0.04 -5.62 3.60
CA SER A 242 0.65 -5.38 4.86
C SER A 242 -0.08 -6.02 6.04
N ASP A 243 0.69 -6.42 7.05
CA ASP A 243 0.21 -7.13 8.22
C ASP A 243 0.20 -6.22 9.45
N SER A 244 -0.88 -6.22 10.21
CA SER A 244 -1.04 -5.45 11.46
C SER A 244 -0.07 -5.86 12.58
N GLY A 245 0.62 -6.99 12.41
CA GLY A 245 1.26 -7.73 13.48
C GLY A 245 0.26 -8.61 14.23
N THR A 246 0.79 -9.65 14.88
CA THR A 246 0.01 -10.60 15.68
C THR A 246 -0.27 -10.04 17.07
N ARG A 247 -1.53 -10.09 17.49
CA ARG A 247 -1.96 -9.88 18.88
C ARG A 247 -2.55 -11.15 19.46
N ASN A 248 -2.59 -11.24 20.78
CA ASN A 248 -3.24 -12.34 21.49
C ASN A 248 -4.29 -11.86 22.49
N PHE A 249 -5.24 -12.73 22.81
CA PHE A 249 -6.20 -12.54 23.90
C PHE A 249 -6.59 -13.91 24.48
N SER A 250 -7.19 -13.94 25.67
CA SER A 250 -7.75 -15.17 26.26
C SER A 250 -9.22 -15.04 26.61
N THR A 251 -9.98 -16.10 26.32
CA THR A 251 -11.38 -16.22 26.71
C THR A 251 -11.50 -16.68 28.16
N GLY A 252 -12.52 -16.19 28.85
CA GLY A 252 -12.86 -16.61 30.21
C GLY A 252 -13.62 -17.94 30.26
N PRO A 253 -14.03 -18.37 31.47
CA PRO A 253 -14.90 -19.52 31.63
C PRO A 253 -16.24 -19.28 30.91
N PRO A 254 -16.93 -20.34 30.46
CA PRO A 254 -18.22 -20.21 29.82
C PRO A 254 -19.20 -19.50 30.75
N THR A 255 -19.91 -18.49 30.24
CA THR A 255 -20.99 -17.84 30.98
C THR A 255 -22.05 -18.89 31.35
N PRO A 256 -22.42 -19.01 32.64
CA PRO A 256 -23.49 -19.90 33.06
C PRO A 256 -24.82 -19.53 32.35
N PRO A 257 -25.69 -20.51 32.08
CA PRO A 257 -27.01 -20.30 31.49
C PRO A 257 -27.97 -19.53 32.42
#